data_AF-H1PQD8-F1
#
_entry.id   AF-H1PQD8-F1
#
_cell.length_a   1.000
_cell.length_b   1.000
_cell.length_c   1.000
_cell.angle_alpha   90.00
_cell.angle_beta   90.00
_cell.angle_gamma   90.00
#
_symmetry.space_group_name_H-M   'P 1'
#
loop_
_entity.id
_entity.type
_entity.pdbx_description
1 polymer ?
#
loop_
_entity_poly.entity_id
_entity_poly.type
_entity_poly.pdbx_seq_one_letter_code
_entity_poly.pdbx_strand_id
1 'polypeptide(L)'
;MKKQLIGLMLVMSSFAFAGGDNTFDLLEEKMELKHSYITDGTHKLKIDDIDIGVVNGTPFVVIETDSLFTDRAWKEFNKKAYNDVAKDIADEIRAALNTDAEVNISLILDKEFGKDKVLSEAQY
;
A
#
# COMPACT_ATOMS: atom_id res chain seq x y z
N MET A 1 -21.63 12.15 11.26
CA MET A 1 -20.76 11.25 10.46
C MET A 1 -19.92 12.12 9.53
N LYS A 2 -18.73 12.56 9.97
CA LYS A 2 -17.86 13.42 9.16
C LYS A 2 -16.93 12.52 8.36
N LYS A 3 -17.17 12.44 7.04
CA LYS A 3 -16.21 11.90 6.07
C LYS A 3 -15.06 12.90 6.02
N GLN A 4 -14.01 12.71 6.80
CA GLN A 4 -12.82 13.54 6.68
C GLN A 4 -12.01 13.01 5.50
N LEU A 5 -11.76 13.92 4.57
CA LEU A 5 -11.00 13.72 3.34
C LEU A 5 -9.61 13.15 3.68
N ILE A 6 -9.41 11.87 3.43
CA ILE A 6 -8.09 11.35 3.06
C ILE A 6 -8.02 11.61 1.56
N GLY A 7 -7.40 12.71 1.20
CA GLY A 7 -7.35 13.18 -0.17
C GLY A 7 -6.30 14.27 -0.22
N LEU A 8 -5.04 13.89 0.02
CA LEU A 8 -3.81 14.62 -0.30
C LEU A 8 -2.59 13.94 0.36
N MET A 9 -2.28 12.70 -0.02
CA MET A 9 -0.96 12.12 0.26
C MET A 9 -0.18 11.75 -1.02
N LEU A 10 -0.51 12.42 -2.13
CA LEU A 10 0.11 12.15 -3.44
C LEU A 10 1.41 12.93 -3.70
N VAL A 11 2.11 13.42 -2.67
CA VAL A 11 3.45 14.02 -2.83
C VAL A 11 4.31 13.74 -1.60
N MET A 12 4.90 12.55 -1.53
CA MET A 12 6.00 12.26 -0.59
C MET A 12 7.26 11.77 -1.34
N SER A 13 7.42 12.15 -2.62
CA SER A 13 8.63 11.89 -3.41
C SER A 13 9.88 12.69 -2.95
N SER A 14 9.98 13.11 -1.68
CA SER A 14 11.09 13.97 -1.22
C SER A 14 11.43 14.03 0.29
N PHE A 15 11.07 13.04 1.10
CA PHE A 15 11.65 12.89 2.46
C PHE A 15 12.56 11.64 2.50
N ALA A 16 13.72 11.65 1.87
CA ALA A 16 14.96 12.12 2.47
C ALA A 16 15.23 11.56 3.88
N PHE A 17 15.67 10.30 3.95
CA PHE A 17 16.82 9.95 4.78
C PHE A 17 17.89 9.33 3.87
N ALA A 18 18.84 10.18 3.46
CA ALA A 18 20.11 9.72 2.93
C ALA A 18 20.86 8.99 4.07
N GLY A 19 20.64 7.68 4.13
CA GLY A 19 21.06 6.79 5.22
C GLY A 19 19.93 5.83 5.60
N GLY A 20 19.31 5.19 4.60
CA GLY A 20 18.17 4.28 4.77
C GLY A 20 18.41 3.35 5.96
N ASP A 21 17.45 3.34 6.87
CA ASP A 21 17.45 2.37 7.95
C ASP A 21 17.17 1.02 7.27
N ASN A 22 18.21 0.21 7.03
CA ASN A 22 18.14 -1.10 6.37
C ASN A 22 17.01 -2.02 6.90
N THR A 23 16.45 -1.69 8.07
CA THR A 23 15.30 -2.33 8.69
C THR A 23 14.02 -2.22 7.84
N PHE A 24 13.75 -1.06 7.21
CA PHE A 24 12.58 -0.90 6.35
C PHE A 24 12.77 -1.62 5.03
N ASP A 25 13.90 -1.43 4.35
CA ASP A 25 14.23 -2.13 3.10
C ASP A 25 14.03 -3.66 3.23
N LEU A 26 14.52 -4.28 4.31
CA LEU A 26 14.33 -5.72 4.55
C LEU A 26 12.87 -6.11 4.84
N LEU A 27 12.10 -5.22 5.45
CA LEU A 27 10.68 -5.45 5.72
C LEU A 27 9.87 -5.34 4.42
N GLU A 28 10.13 -4.31 3.62
CA GLU A 28 9.55 -4.07 2.29
C GLU A 28 9.79 -5.28 1.38
N GLU A 29 11.06 -5.69 1.19
CA GLU A 29 11.44 -6.87 0.39
C GLU A 29 10.70 -8.13 0.85
N LYS A 30 10.59 -8.35 2.16
CA LYS A 30 9.87 -9.51 2.71
C LYS A 30 8.37 -9.43 2.42
N MET A 31 7.78 -8.25 2.53
CA MET A 31 6.35 -8.05 2.30
C MET A 31 6.01 -8.18 0.82
N GLU A 32 6.83 -7.64 -0.09
CA GLU A 32 6.68 -7.84 -1.52
C GLU A 32 6.77 -9.31 -1.92
N LEU A 33 7.74 -10.05 -1.38
CA LEU A 33 7.87 -11.48 -1.63
C LEU A 33 6.62 -12.26 -1.17
N LYS A 34 6.08 -11.92 0.00
CA LYS A 34 4.90 -12.58 0.57
C LYS A 34 3.61 -12.20 -0.16
N HIS A 35 3.46 -10.94 -0.53
CA HIS A 35 2.23 -10.34 -1.05
C HIS A 35 2.29 -10.01 -2.54
N SER A 36 3.25 -10.57 -3.28
CA SER A 36 3.47 -10.36 -4.73
C SER A 36 2.22 -10.37 -5.63
N TYR A 37 1.14 -11.02 -5.19
CA TYR A 37 -0.16 -10.91 -5.82
C TYR A 37 -1.31 -10.91 -4.81
N ILE A 38 -2.33 -10.10 -5.10
CA ILE A 38 -3.65 -10.18 -4.48
C ILE A 38 -4.63 -10.77 -5.49
N THR A 39 -5.29 -11.87 -5.12
CA THR A 39 -6.30 -12.52 -5.96
C THR A 39 -7.66 -12.47 -5.30
N ASP A 40 -8.71 -12.20 -6.08
CA ASP A 40 -10.10 -12.38 -5.63
C ASP A 40 -10.73 -13.70 -6.10
N GLY A 41 -9.93 -14.57 -6.72
CA GLY A 41 -10.35 -15.83 -7.35
C GLY A 41 -10.68 -15.71 -8.84
N THR A 42 -10.94 -14.50 -9.35
CA THR A 42 -11.23 -14.22 -10.77
C THR A 42 -10.16 -13.32 -11.40
N HIS A 43 -9.78 -12.29 -10.67
CA HIS A 43 -8.80 -11.28 -11.05
C HIS A 43 -7.54 -11.45 -10.20
N LYS A 44 -6.41 -11.08 -10.79
CA LYS A 44 -5.11 -11.09 -10.14
C LYS A 44 -4.52 -9.69 -10.25
N LEU A 45 -4.23 -9.09 -9.09
CA LEU A 45 -3.52 -7.84 -8.96
C LEU A 45 -2.07 -8.17 -8.61
N LYS A 46 -1.11 -7.78 -9.44
CA LYS A 46 0.31 -7.93 -9.13
C LYS A 46 0.75 -6.75 -8.29
N ILE A 47 1.48 -7.02 -7.21
CA ILE A 47 2.16 -5.98 -6.44
C ILE A 47 3.58 -5.87 -7.03
N ASP A 48 3.95 -4.67 -7.43
CA ASP A 48 5.26 -4.35 -7.99
C ASP A 48 6.19 -3.76 -6.94
N ASP A 49 5.67 -2.96 -6.01
CA ASP A 49 6.46 -2.31 -4.96
C ASP A 49 5.64 -2.14 -3.67
N ILE A 50 6.32 -2.12 -2.52
CA ILE A 50 5.74 -1.75 -1.23
C ILE A 50 6.70 -0.81 -0.49
N ASP A 51 6.36 0.48 -0.41
CA ASP A 51 7.09 1.44 0.42
C ASP A 51 6.47 1.57 1.81
N ILE A 52 7.31 1.61 2.84
CA ILE A 52 6.92 1.78 4.24
C ILE A 52 7.57 3.04 4.81
N GLY A 53 6.79 3.83 5.54
CA GLY A 53 7.35 4.91 6.33
C GLY A 53 6.55 5.20 7.58
N VAL A 54 7.07 6.14 8.39
CA VAL A 54 6.42 6.57 9.64
C VAL A 54 6.41 8.09 9.70
N VAL A 55 5.23 8.68 9.87
CA VAL A 55 5.06 10.13 10.06
C VAL A 55 4.38 10.35 11.41
N ASN A 56 5.02 11.14 12.29
CA ASN A 56 4.49 11.46 13.62
C ASN A 56 4.09 10.22 14.46
N GLY A 57 4.79 9.10 14.29
CA GLY A 57 4.52 7.85 14.99
C GLY A 57 3.39 7.00 14.38
N THR A 58 2.79 7.44 13.27
CA THR A 58 1.80 6.67 12.51
C THR A 58 2.46 6.05 11.28
N PRO A 59 2.45 4.72 11.14
CA PRO A 59 2.93 4.06 9.94
C PRO A 59 2.07 4.37 8.71
N PHE A 60 2.71 4.44 7.55
CA PHE A 60 2.04 4.47 6.26
C PHE A 60 2.70 3.46 5.32
N VAL A 61 1.89 2.85 4.45
CA VAL A 61 2.31 1.90 3.43
C VAL A 61 1.75 2.35 2.08
N VAL A 62 2.60 2.39 1.08
CA VAL A 62 2.18 2.54 -0.32
C VAL A 62 2.38 1.19 -0.99
N ILE A 63 1.32 0.69 -1.61
CA ILE A 63 1.35 -0.54 -2.40
C ILE A 63 1.18 -0.12 -3.86
N GLU A 64 2.19 -0.40 -4.68
CA GLU A 64 2.13 -0.14 -6.11
C GLU A 64 1.81 -1.43 -6.88
N THR A 65 0.93 -1.32 -7.86
CA THR A 65 0.48 -2.45 -8.67
C THR A 65 0.85 -2.27 -10.11
N ASP A 66 1.08 -3.39 -10.80
CA ASP A 66 1.50 -3.34 -12.20
C ASP A 66 0.57 -2.54 -13.11
N SER A 67 1.18 -1.98 -14.16
CA SER A 67 0.49 -1.16 -15.15
C SER A 67 -0.46 -1.92 -16.07
N LEU A 68 -0.41 -3.26 -16.03
CA LEU A 68 -1.31 -4.11 -16.79
C LEU A 68 -2.69 -4.22 -16.12
N PHE A 69 -2.79 -3.86 -14.84
CA PHE A 69 -4.06 -3.84 -14.14
C PHE A 69 -4.93 -2.64 -14.56
N THR A 70 -6.10 -2.93 -15.13
CA THR A 70 -6.93 -1.87 -15.73
C THR A 70 -7.94 -1.27 -14.75
N ASP A 71 -8.37 -0.03 -15.02
CA ASP A 71 -9.47 0.62 -14.31
C ASP A 71 -10.76 -0.22 -14.29
N ARG A 72 -11.01 -0.99 -15.35
CA ARG A 72 -12.14 -1.91 -15.43
C ARG A 72 -11.95 -3.10 -14.50
N ALA A 73 -10.78 -3.74 -14.56
CA ALA A 73 -10.44 -4.85 -13.67
C ALA A 73 -10.55 -4.42 -12.21
N TRP A 74 -10.08 -3.22 -11.85
CA TRP A 74 -10.28 -2.68 -10.50
C TRP A 74 -11.76 -2.54 -10.13
N LYS A 75 -12.61 -2.01 -11.01
CA LYS A 75 -14.05 -1.89 -10.71
C LYS A 75 -14.72 -3.24 -10.46
N GLU A 76 -14.28 -4.29 -11.14
CA GLU A 76 -14.81 -5.65 -11.04
C GLU A 76 -14.15 -6.45 -9.90
N PHE A 77 -12.96 -6.04 -9.44
CA PHE A 77 -12.19 -6.70 -8.39
C PHE A 77 -12.88 -6.65 -7.02
N ASN A 78 -12.99 -7.80 -6.35
CA ASN A 78 -13.59 -7.90 -5.02
C ASN A 78 -12.77 -7.14 -3.96
N LYS A 79 -13.33 -6.02 -3.48
CA LYS A 79 -12.66 -5.17 -2.48
C LYS A 79 -12.47 -5.85 -1.14
N LYS A 80 -13.26 -6.88 -0.81
CA LYS A 80 -13.03 -7.66 0.41
C LYS A 80 -11.69 -8.40 0.37
N ALA A 81 -11.35 -9.02 -0.77
CA ALA A 81 -10.09 -9.74 -0.92
C ALA A 81 -8.89 -8.80 -0.74
N TYR A 82 -8.96 -7.61 -1.34
CA TYR A 82 -7.97 -6.55 -1.12
C TYR A 82 -7.90 -6.12 0.35
N ASN A 83 -9.05 -5.83 0.97
CA ASN A 83 -9.09 -5.35 2.36
C ASN A 83 -8.58 -6.38 3.37
N ASP A 84 -8.80 -7.68 3.12
CA ASP A 84 -8.28 -8.75 3.97
C ASP A 84 -6.74 -8.75 3.93
N VAL A 85 -6.14 -8.64 2.72
CA VAL A 85 -4.67 -8.56 2.57
C VAL A 85 -4.10 -7.25 3.12
N ALA A 86 -4.76 -6.12 2.88
CA ALA A 86 -4.32 -4.83 3.43
C ALA A 86 -4.33 -4.84 4.96
N LYS A 87 -5.31 -5.49 5.58
CA LYS A 87 -5.33 -5.69 7.03
C LYS A 87 -4.18 -6.58 7.51
N ASP A 88 -3.89 -7.68 6.80
CA ASP A 88 -2.76 -8.54 7.13
C ASP A 88 -1.43 -7.77 7.03
N ILE A 89 -1.27 -6.93 6.01
CA ILE A 89 -0.13 -6.01 5.86
C ILE A 89 -0.04 -5.06 7.07
N ALA A 90 -1.13 -4.41 7.45
CA ALA A 90 -1.15 -3.52 8.62
C ALA A 90 -0.75 -4.25 9.92
N ASP A 91 -1.26 -5.46 10.14
CA ASP A 91 -0.93 -6.28 11.31
C ASP A 91 0.57 -6.66 11.32
N GLU A 92 1.16 -6.97 10.16
CA GLU A 92 2.60 -7.24 10.02
C GLU A 92 3.47 -6.01 10.32
N ILE A 93 3.07 -4.83 9.83
CA ILE A 93 3.76 -3.55 10.11
C ILE A 93 3.72 -3.23 11.61
N ARG A 94 2.55 -3.39 12.24
CA ARG A 94 2.41 -3.17 13.69
C ARG A 94 3.30 -4.10 14.49
N ALA A 95 3.36 -5.37 14.11
CA ALA A 95 4.23 -6.35 14.76
C ALA A 95 5.72 -6.02 14.57
N ALA A 96 6.14 -5.63 13.37
CA ALA A 96 7.53 -5.28 13.07
C ALA A 96 7.98 -4.02 13.82
N LEU A 97 7.10 -3.02 13.93
CA LEU A 97 7.38 -1.75 14.60
C LEU A 97 7.05 -1.75 16.10
N ASN A 98 6.50 -2.85 16.61
CA ASN A 98 6.03 -2.99 18.00
C ASN A 98 5.14 -1.80 18.41
N THR A 99 4.08 -1.55 17.64
CA THR A 99 3.16 -0.42 17.82
C THR A 99 1.71 -0.87 17.72
N ASP A 100 0.83 -0.18 18.47
CA ASP A 100 -0.64 -0.34 18.40
C ASP A 100 -1.29 0.74 17.52
N ALA A 101 -0.49 1.56 16.83
CA ALA A 101 -1.00 2.63 15.98
C ALA A 101 -1.75 2.07 14.76
N GLU A 102 -2.76 2.81 14.30
CA GLU A 102 -3.40 2.60 13.01
C GLU A 102 -2.37 2.70 11.88
N VAL A 103 -2.51 1.90 10.82
CA VAL A 103 -1.64 1.94 9.64
C VAL A 103 -2.41 2.50 8.47
N ASN A 104 -1.88 3.56 7.84
CA ASN A 104 -2.47 4.11 6.62
C ASN A 104 -1.96 3.32 5.42
N ILE A 105 -2.85 2.74 4.61
CA ILE A 105 -2.47 2.00 3.41
C ILE A 105 -3.10 2.65 2.18
N SER A 106 -2.25 2.94 1.20
CA SER A 106 -2.63 3.45 -0.12
C SER A 106 -2.30 2.41 -1.19
N LEU A 107 -3.28 2.09 -2.04
CA LEU A 107 -3.08 1.26 -3.22
C LEU A 107 -3.01 2.15 -4.45
N ILE A 108 -1.89 2.10 -5.17
CA ILE A 108 -1.63 2.90 -6.37
C ILE A 108 -1.53 1.97 -7.57
N LEU A 109 -2.23 2.33 -8.63
CA LEU A 109 -1.98 1.79 -9.96
C LEU A 109 -0.85 2.60 -10.60
N ASP A 110 0.32 1.98 -10.71
CA ASP A 110 1.42 2.50 -11.52
C ASP A 110 1.01 2.43 -12.99
N LYS A 111 1.14 3.54 -13.71
CA LYS A 111 0.81 3.58 -15.13
C LYS A 111 2.08 3.77 -15.93
N GLU A 112 2.41 2.78 -16.74
CA GLU A 112 3.49 2.86 -17.73
C GLU A 112 3.40 4.14 -18.58
N PHE A 113 2.17 4.58 -18.89
CA PHE A 113 1.91 5.86 -19.54
C PHE A 113 0.81 6.64 -18.81
N GLY A 114 1.15 7.83 -18.30
CA GLY A 114 0.20 8.76 -17.71
C GLY A 114 0.58 9.16 -16.29
N LYS A 115 -0.41 9.54 -15.49
CA LYS A 115 -0.24 9.75 -14.06
C LYS A 115 -0.76 8.55 -13.29
N ASP A 116 -0.03 8.17 -12.26
CA ASP A 116 -0.42 7.13 -11.33
C ASP A 116 -1.79 7.44 -10.74
N LYS A 117 -2.49 6.37 -10.37
CA LYS A 117 -3.87 6.48 -9.91
C LYS A 117 -4.04 5.76 -8.60
N VAL A 118 -4.45 6.53 -7.59
CA VAL A 118 -4.92 5.97 -6.33
C VAL A 118 -6.19 5.15 -6.56
N LEU A 119 -6.11 3.85 -6.27
CA LEU A 119 -7.21 2.90 -6.35
C LEU A 119 -7.97 2.79 -5.03
N SER A 120 -7.25 2.89 -3.90
CA SER A 120 -7.80 2.80 -2.55
C SER A 120 -6.92 3.54 -1.54
N GLU A 121 -7.54 4.15 -0.53
CA GLU A 121 -6.89 4.70 0.66
C GLU A 121 -7.74 4.33 1.88
N ALA A 122 -7.11 3.73 2.90
CA ALA A 122 -7.80 3.37 4.13
C ALA A 122 -6.85 3.31 5.33
N GLN A 123 -7.44 3.41 6.52
CA GLN A 123 -6.76 3.18 7.79
C GLN A 123 -7.17 1.82 8.32
N TYR A 124 -6.21 1.05 8.80
CA TYR A 124 -6.38 -0.33 9.26
C TYR A 124 -5.85 -0.52 10.68
#